data_AF-A0A343TMB9-F1
#
_entry.id   AF-A0A343TMB9-F1
#
_cell.length_a   1.000
_cell.length_b   1.000
_cell.length_c   1.000
_cell.angle_alpha   90.00
_cell.angle_beta   90.00
_cell.angle_gamma   90.00
#
_symmetry.space_group_name_H-M   'P 1'
#
loop_
_entity.id
_entity.type
_entity.pdbx_description
1 polymer ?
#
loop_
_entity_poly.entity_id
_entity_poly.type
_entity_poly.pdbx_seq_one_letter_code
_entity_poly.pdbx_strand_id
1 'polypeptide(L)'
;MDETATLAESHTEMTEILLPNDTNTYGRALGGVVLHWMDVCGAIAAMRFANRGVVTASMDHVDFISPIDLGEVAIIEGYVFNTGRTSLDDEGDPTPVPDVDCPTDEEVALRDGAKEERRRQLEDVVDRLESE
;
A
#
# COMPACT_ATOMS: atom_id res chain seq x y z
N MET A 1 -5.88 23.90 11.94
CA MET A 1 -5.42 23.93 10.54
C MET A 1 -5.71 22.56 10.02
N ASP A 2 -6.48 22.43 8.94
CA ASP A 2 -6.45 21.17 8.19
C ASP A 2 -5.02 21.01 7.69
N GLU A 3 -4.33 20.03 8.25
CA GLU A 3 -3.00 19.64 7.82
C GLU A 3 -3.17 18.90 6.50
N THR A 4 -2.38 19.26 5.49
CA THR A 4 -2.40 18.61 4.18
C THR A 4 -1.01 18.08 3.89
N ALA A 5 -0.94 16.91 3.27
CA ALA A 5 0.31 16.35 2.77
C ALA A 5 0.11 15.94 1.33
N THR A 6 1.13 16.16 0.51
CA THR A 6 1.08 15.83 -0.92
C THR A 6 1.31 14.34 -1.13
N LEU A 7 0.77 13.82 -2.23
CA LEU A 7 1.02 12.44 -2.64
C LEU A 7 2.52 12.16 -2.79
N ALA A 8 3.25 13.10 -3.41
CA ALA A 8 4.70 12.99 -3.61
C ALA A 8 5.49 12.90 -2.29
N GLU A 9 5.07 13.60 -1.22
CA GLU A 9 5.74 13.51 0.09
C GLU A 9 5.63 12.12 0.72
N SER A 10 4.58 11.36 0.39
CA SER A 10 4.40 9.99 0.87
C SER A 10 5.11 8.94 0.00
N HIS A 11 5.51 9.29 -1.23
CA HIS A 11 6.05 8.33 -2.17
C HIS A 11 7.25 7.59 -1.59
N THR A 12 7.21 6.27 -1.65
CA THR A 12 8.24 5.37 -1.14
C THR A 12 8.50 4.30 -2.18
N GLU A 13 9.78 4.05 -2.45
CA GLU A 13 10.24 2.97 -3.30
C GLU A 13 11.24 2.13 -2.50
N MET A 14 11.10 0.80 -2.60
CA MET A 14 12.04 -0.18 -2.08
C MET A 14 12.50 -1.09 -3.21
N THR A 15 13.78 -1.48 -3.17
CA THR A 15 14.36 -2.41 -4.13
C THR A 15 14.88 -3.62 -3.36
N GLU A 16 14.31 -4.78 -3.65
CA GLU A 16 14.61 -6.03 -2.96
C GLU A 16 15.08 -7.08 -3.96
N ILE A 17 16.11 -7.84 -3.61
CA ILE A 17 16.53 -9.02 -4.37
C ILE A 17 15.97 -10.26 -3.71
N LEU A 18 15.36 -11.16 -4.48
CA LEU A 18 14.85 -12.41 -3.91
C LEU A 18 16.01 -13.33 -3.54
N LEU A 19 16.15 -13.61 -2.24
CA LEU A 19 17.20 -14.46 -1.69
C LEU A 19 16.72 -15.91 -1.48
N PRO A 20 17.63 -16.90 -1.40
CA PRO A 20 17.25 -18.32 -1.26
C PRO A 20 16.34 -18.62 -0.06
N ASN A 21 16.55 -17.95 1.08
CA ASN A 21 15.75 -18.17 2.29
C ASN A 21 14.29 -17.71 2.16
N ASP A 22 14.01 -16.87 1.16
CA ASP A 22 12.70 -16.28 0.90
C ASP A 22 11.93 -17.04 -0.19
N THR A 23 12.52 -18.14 -0.68
CA THR A 23 11.95 -18.96 -1.74
C THR A 23 11.24 -20.21 -1.20
N ASN A 24 10.21 -20.65 -1.92
CA ASN A 24 9.63 -21.97 -1.76
C ASN A 24 10.48 -23.04 -2.48
N THR A 25 10.07 -24.31 -2.41
CA THR A 25 10.81 -25.44 -3.00
C THR A 25 10.97 -25.38 -4.53
N TYR A 26 10.26 -24.47 -5.20
CA TYR A 26 10.36 -24.23 -6.64
C TYR A 26 11.25 -23.04 -6.99
N GLY A 27 11.91 -22.42 -6.01
CA GLY A 27 12.78 -21.25 -6.24
C GLY A 27 12.02 -19.95 -6.48
N ARG A 28 10.76 -19.88 -6.06
CA ARG A 28 9.90 -18.69 -6.20
C ARG A 28 9.61 -18.04 -4.87
N ALA A 29 9.36 -16.74 -4.86
CA ALA A 29 9.05 -16.00 -3.64
C ALA A 29 7.89 -16.65 -2.86
N LEU A 30 8.05 -16.76 -1.55
CA LEU A 30 6.94 -17.03 -0.65
C LEU A 30 6.02 -15.80 -0.64
N GLY A 31 4.70 -16.02 -0.76
CA GLY A 31 3.74 -14.91 -0.75
C GLY A 31 3.85 -14.03 0.50
N GLY A 32 4.17 -14.62 1.67
CA GLY A 32 4.39 -13.87 2.91
C GLY A 32 5.58 -12.90 2.86
N VAL A 33 6.61 -13.19 2.07
CA VAL A 33 7.76 -12.28 1.89
C VAL A 33 7.35 -11.07 1.06
N VAL A 34 6.61 -11.30 -0.02
CA VAL A 34 6.09 -10.21 -0.87
C VAL A 34 5.15 -9.31 -0.05
N LEU A 35 4.24 -9.90 0.73
CA LEU A 35 3.36 -9.16 1.62
C LEU A 35 4.13 -8.37 2.69
N HIS A 36 5.23 -8.92 3.21
CA HIS A 36 6.09 -8.21 4.15
C HIS A 36 6.73 -6.97 3.51
N TRP A 37 7.25 -7.07 2.28
CA TRP A 37 7.78 -5.92 1.56
C TRP A 37 6.71 -4.86 1.29
N MET A 38 5.51 -5.29 0.89
CA MET A 38 4.35 -4.39 0.71
C MET A 38 3.98 -3.67 2.01
N ASP A 39 3.95 -4.39 3.15
CA ASP A 39 3.64 -3.83 4.46
C ASP A 39 4.65 -2.76 4.87
N VAL A 40 5.95 -3.07 4.75
CA VAL A 40 7.03 -2.14 5.12
C VAL A 40 6.99 -0.90 4.22
N CYS A 41 6.84 -1.07 2.91
CA CYS A 41 6.76 0.06 1.98
C CYS A 41 5.54 0.95 2.27
N GLY A 42 4.37 0.33 2.46
CA GLY A 42 3.13 1.04 2.80
C GLY A 42 3.21 1.77 4.13
N ALA A 43 3.79 1.15 5.16
CA ALA A 43 3.99 1.76 6.46
C ALA A 43 4.94 2.96 6.38
N ILE A 44 6.04 2.87 5.63
CA ILE A 44 6.96 4.01 5.42
C ILE A 44 6.24 5.15 4.71
N ALA A 45 5.47 4.87 3.66
CA ALA A 45 4.69 5.87 2.96
C ALA A 45 3.67 6.56 3.88
N ALA A 46 2.94 5.79 4.68
CA ALA A 46 1.96 6.29 5.63
C ALA A 46 2.61 7.10 6.77
N MET A 47 3.77 6.68 7.29
CA MET A 47 4.52 7.45 8.30
C MET A 47 5.02 8.78 7.74
N ARG A 48 5.51 8.81 6.50
CA ARG A 48 5.92 10.05 5.82
C ARG A 48 4.74 11.01 5.68
N PHE A 49 3.60 10.48 5.23
CA PHE A 49 2.38 11.26 5.04
C PHE A 49 1.81 11.80 6.37
N ALA A 50 1.70 10.96 7.39
CA ALA A 50 1.07 11.30 8.67
C ALA A 50 2.01 12.01 9.66
N ASN A 51 3.32 12.00 9.38
CA ASN A 51 4.39 12.52 10.23
C ASN A 51 4.31 12.01 11.69
N ARG A 52 3.93 10.74 11.86
CA ARG A 52 3.74 10.07 13.15
C ARG A 52 3.82 8.54 12.99
N GLY A 53 3.82 7.82 14.12
CA GLY A 53 3.71 6.37 14.12
C GLY A 53 2.39 5.90 13.52
N VAL A 54 2.43 4.81 12.76
CA VAL A 54 1.26 4.19 12.13
C VAL A 54 1.29 2.68 12.37
N VAL A 55 0.13 2.06 12.29
CA VAL A 55 -0.02 0.61 12.34
C VAL A 55 -0.84 0.13 11.14
N THR A 56 -0.52 -1.07 10.65
CA THR A 56 -1.30 -1.71 9.59
C THR A 56 -2.59 -2.27 10.19
N ALA A 57 -3.71 -1.57 9.96
CA ALA A 57 -5.01 -2.01 10.43
C ALA A 57 -5.57 -3.19 9.60
N SER A 58 -5.38 -3.13 8.28
CA SER A 58 -5.81 -4.15 7.34
C SER A 58 -5.04 -4.02 6.03
N MET A 59 -4.97 -5.13 5.29
CA MET A 59 -4.65 -5.12 3.86
C MET A 59 -5.91 -5.54 3.10
N ASP A 60 -6.16 -4.89 1.96
CA ASP A 60 -7.18 -5.33 1.02
C ASP A 60 -6.75 -6.64 0.32
N HIS A 61 -7.57 -7.14 -0.59
CA HIS A 61 -7.28 -8.38 -1.32
C HIS A 61 -6.00 -8.25 -2.17
N VAL A 62 -5.18 -9.31 -2.22
CA VAL A 62 -3.91 -9.35 -2.96
C VAL A 62 -3.90 -10.54 -3.91
N ASP A 63 -3.66 -10.27 -5.19
CA ASP A 63 -3.49 -11.29 -6.23
C ASP A 63 -2.03 -11.40 -6.67
N PHE A 64 -1.48 -12.61 -6.60
CA PHE A 64 -0.13 -12.90 -7.11
C PHE A 64 -0.20 -13.24 -8.61
N ILE A 65 -0.01 -12.22 -9.45
CA ILE A 65 -0.19 -12.32 -10.91
C ILE A 65 0.92 -13.14 -11.60
N SER A 66 2.17 -12.99 -11.14
CA SER A 66 3.34 -13.67 -11.69
C SER A 66 4.27 -14.14 -10.57
N PRO A 67 4.98 -15.28 -10.73
CA PRO A 67 6.06 -15.63 -9.82
C PRO A 67 7.19 -14.60 -9.90
N ILE A 68 7.92 -14.47 -8.78
CA ILE A 68 9.22 -13.82 -8.68
C ILE A 68 10.24 -14.94 -8.44
N ASP A 69 11.20 -15.08 -9.33
CA ASP A 69 12.19 -16.15 -9.33
C ASP A 69 13.46 -15.76 -8.55
N LEU A 70 14.16 -16.77 -8.01
CA LEU A 70 15.37 -16.57 -7.23
C LEU A 70 16.39 -15.69 -7.95
N GLY A 71 16.85 -14.63 -7.28
CA GLY A 71 17.81 -13.67 -7.82
C GLY A 71 17.18 -12.55 -8.67
N GLU A 72 15.86 -12.56 -8.90
CA GLU A 72 15.17 -11.41 -9.48
C GLU A 72 15.10 -10.24 -8.49
N VAL A 73 14.96 -9.04 -9.05
CA VAL A 73 14.81 -7.80 -8.30
C VAL A 73 13.34 -7.39 -8.34
N ALA A 74 12.74 -7.24 -7.16
CA ALA A 74 11.43 -6.65 -6.98
C ALA A 74 11.57 -5.16 -6.63
N ILE A 75 10.79 -4.33 -7.31
CA ILE A 75 10.61 -2.93 -6.96
C ILE A 75 9.22 -2.81 -6.33
N ILE A 76 9.15 -2.24 -5.14
CA ILE A 76 7.91 -2.03 -4.39
C ILE A 76 7.73 -0.53 -4.24
N GLU A 77 6.62 -0.01 -4.77
CA GLU A 77 6.28 1.41 -4.71
C GLU A 77 4.98 1.59 -3.92
N GLY A 78 4.92 2.65 -3.10
CA GLY A 78 3.76 2.96 -2.29
C GLY A 78 3.61 4.46 -2.03
N TYR A 79 2.38 4.93 -2.00
CA TYR A 79 2.01 6.31 -1.69
C TYR A 79 0.58 6.37 -1.13
N VAL A 80 0.27 7.44 -0.40
CA VAL A 80 -1.06 7.69 0.15
C VAL A 80 -1.90 8.46 -0.86
N PHE A 81 -2.99 7.86 -1.34
CA PHE A 81 -3.91 8.46 -2.32
C PHE A 81 -5.29 8.79 -1.74
N ASN A 82 -5.58 8.33 -0.51
CA ASN A 82 -6.84 8.60 0.16
C ASN A 82 -6.66 8.55 1.68
N THR A 83 -7.41 9.37 2.40
CA THR A 83 -7.45 9.40 3.87
C THR A 83 -8.88 9.28 4.36
N GLY A 84 -9.03 8.73 5.56
CA GLY A 84 -10.31 8.51 6.23
C GLY A 84 -10.37 9.20 7.58
N ARG A 85 -11.54 9.14 8.23
CA ARG A 85 -11.78 9.80 9.52
C ARG A 85 -11.80 8.84 10.72
N THR A 86 -11.51 7.57 10.52
CA THR A 86 -11.66 6.50 11.52
C THR A 86 -10.33 6.03 12.10
N SER A 87 -9.24 6.74 11.82
CA SER A 87 -7.93 6.43 12.42
C SER A 87 -7.96 6.73 13.91
N LEU A 88 -7.46 5.81 14.72
CA LEU A 88 -7.37 5.93 16.17
C LEU A 88 -5.89 5.96 16.58
N ASP A 89 -5.58 6.64 17.68
CA ASP A 89 -4.29 6.50 18.35
C ASP A 89 -4.25 5.27 19.28
N ASP A 90 -3.13 5.10 19.99
CA ASP A 90 -2.89 3.97 20.90
C ASP A 90 -3.89 3.94 22.09
N GLU A 91 -4.54 5.07 22.38
CA GLU A 91 -5.52 5.23 23.47
C GLU A 91 -6.97 5.00 22.97
N GLY A 92 -7.14 4.86 21.65
CA GLY A 92 -8.43 4.65 21.02
C GLY A 92 -9.16 5.95 20.68
N ASP A 93 -8.48 7.09 20.75
CA ASP A 93 -9.04 8.40 20.42
C ASP A 93 -8.87 8.71 18.91
N PRO A 94 -9.84 9.37 18.25
CA PRO A 94 -9.72 9.75 16.85
C PRO A 94 -8.49 10.62 16.60
N THR A 95 -7.56 10.14 15.77
CA THR A 95 -6.38 10.90 15.38
C THR A 95 -6.64 11.65 14.06
N PRO A 96 -6.35 12.96 13.98
CA PRO A 96 -6.49 13.70 12.73
C PRO A 96 -5.40 13.26 11.75
N VAL A 97 -5.79 12.72 10.59
CA VAL A 97 -4.88 12.39 9.49
C VAL A 97 -4.90 13.56 8.50
N PRO A 98 -3.75 13.98 7.94
CA PRO A 98 -3.74 15.04 6.94
C PRO A 98 -4.63 14.72 5.74
N ASP A 99 -5.20 15.74 5.09
CA ASP A 99 -5.88 15.55 3.82
C ASP A 99 -4.85 15.39 2.68
N VAL A 100 -5.17 14.56 1.69
CA VAL A 100 -4.30 14.34 0.53
C VAL A 100 -4.41 15.53 -0.42
N ASP A 101 -3.32 16.28 -0.56
CA ASP A 101 -3.17 17.34 -1.55
C ASP A 101 -2.51 16.80 -2.84
N CYS A 102 -2.93 17.31 -3.98
CA CYS A 102 -2.40 16.96 -5.29
C CYS A 102 -2.21 18.24 -6.11
N PRO A 103 -1.12 18.98 -5.88
CA PRO A 103 -0.90 20.28 -6.52
C PRO A 103 -0.63 20.18 -8.03
N THR A 104 -0.23 19.01 -8.55
CA THR A 104 0.05 18.80 -9.98
C THR A 104 -0.98 17.92 -10.68
N ASP A 105 -1.17 18.11 -11.99
CA ASP A 105 -2.03 17.25 -12.81
C ASP A 105 -1.59 15.79 -12.79
N GLU A 106 -0.27 15.54 -12.66
CA GLU A 106 0.31 14.22 -12.56
C GLU A 106 -0.10 13.51 -11.25
N GLU A 107 -0.03 14.21 -10.11
CA GLU A 107 -0.49 13.68 -8.83
C GLU A 107 -2.00 13.45 -8.82
N VAL A 108 -2.78 14.32 -9.46
CA VAL A 108 -4.22 14.13 -9.62
C VAL A 108 -4.50 12.86 -10.42
N ALA A 109 -3.79 12.65 -11.54
CA ALA A 109 -3.93 11.45 -12.36
C ALA A 109 -3.54 10.17 -11.60
N LEU A 110 -2.43 10.20 -10.85
CA LEU A 110 -2.01 9.08 -9.99
C LEU A 110 -3.07 8.75 -8.95
N ARG A 111 -3.56 9.76 -8.22
CA ARG A 111 -4.59 9.57 -7.18
C ARG A 111 -5.88 8.98 -7.76
N ASP A 112 -6.36 9.54 -8.86
CA ASP A 112 -7.63 9.15 -9.44
C ASP A 112 -7.53 7.75 -10.08
N GLY A 113 -6.38 7.41 -10.68
CA GLY A 113 -6.07 6.06 -11.14
C GLY A 113 -6.07 5.03 -10.00
N ALA A 114 -5.40 5.32 -8.89
CA ALA A 114 -5.38 4.45 -7.72
C ALA A 114 -6.79 4.23 -7.11
N LYS A 115 -7.64 5.27 -7.10
CA LYS A 115 -9.03 5.16 -6.65
C LYS A 115 -9.88 4.29 -7.57
N GLU A 116 -9.66 4.37 -8.88
CA GLU A 116 -10.36 3.55 -9.86
C GLU A 116 -9.96 2.07 -9.73
N GLU A 117 -8.65 1.80 -9.64
CA GLU A 117 -8.14 0.45 -9.48
C GLU A 117 -8.66 -0.21 -8.21
N ARG A 118 -8.61 0.50 -7.07
CA ARG A 118 -9.18 -0.02 -5.81
C ARG A 118 -10.66 -0.33 -5.93
N ARG A 119 -11.45 0.52 -6.61
CA ARG A 119 -12.88 0.28 -6.81
C ARG A 119 -13.11 -1.00 -7.61
N ARG A 120 -12.37 -1.18 -8.70
CA ARG A 120 -12.44 -2.37 -9.54
C ARG A 120 -12.08 -3.64 -8.76
N GLN A 121 -11.01 -3.61 -7.98
CA GLN A 121 -10.62 -4.75 -7.12
C GLN A 121 -11.72 -5.10 -6.11
N LEU A 122 -12.36 -4.10 -5.50
CA LEU A 122 -13.48 -4.33 -4.57
C LEU A 122 -14.70 -4.94 -5.28
N GLU A 123 -15.04 -4.46 -6.48
CA GLU A 123 -16.11 -5.03 -7.31
C GLU A 123 -15.81 -6.50 -7.65
N ASP A 124 -14.60 -6.81 -8.12
CA ASP A 124 -14.16 -8.18 -8.43
C ASP A 124 -14.23 -9.11 -7.21
N VAL A 125 -13.92 -8.60 -6.00
CA VAL A 125 -14.04 -9.36 -4.75
C VAL A 125 -15.50 -9.62 -4.38
N VAL A 126 -16.37 -8.60 -4.52
CA VAL A 126 -17.81 -8.75 -4.24
C VAL A 126 -18.44 -9.77 -5.19
N ASP A 127 -18.16 -9.67 -6.49
CA ASP A 127 -18.69 -10.60 -7.51
C ASP A 127 -18.30 -12.04 -7.20
N ARG A 128 -17.07 -12.27 -6.73
CA ARG A 128 -16.62 -13.60 -6.30
C ARG A 128 -17.38 -14.11 -5.09
N LEU A 129 -17.59 -13.27 -4.07
CA LEU A 129 -18.33 -13.66 -2.86
C LEU A 129 -19.81 -13.96 -3.15
N GLU A 130 -20.42 -13.27 -4.12
CA GLU A 130 -21.80 -13.54 -4.55
C GLU A 130 -21.93 -14.81 -5.42
N SER A 131 -20.81 -15.29 -5.98
CA SER A 131 -20.76 -16.49 -6.81
C SER A 131 -20.54 -17.81 -6.05
N GLU A 132 -20.29 -17.75 -4.74
CA GLU A 132 -20.11 -18.89 -3.81
C GLU A 132 -21.37 -19.21 -3.00
#